data_AF-A0A1S4B6U8-F1
#
_entry.id   AF-A0A1S4B6U8-F1
#
_cell.length_a   1.000
_cell.length_b   1.000
_cell.length_c   1.000
_cell.angle_alpha   90.00
_cell.angle_beta   90.00
_cell.angle_gamma   90.00
#
_symmetry.space_group_name_H-M   'P 1'
#
loop_
_entity.id
_entity.type
_entity.pdbx_description
1 polymer ?
#
loop_
_entity_poly.entity_id
_entity_poly.type
_entity_poly.pdbx_seq_one_letter_code
_entity_poly.pdbx_strand_id
1 'polypeptide(L)'
;MHPSDNPGVMLVQVLFDGTGYRSWRRGVLRALLVKNKLGFINGECKKPDLKFSMYRLWDRCDDMVTSWILNSLAKEIADGVEYINDAVELWKELEDRYDQTNCAKLYQIQKEINDLSQGNIDITAYYTKMKKLWEELSTLSVKSQCGCHCTCGAKENIHKA
;
A
#
# COMPACT_ATOMS: atom_id res chain seq x y z
N MET A 1 3.80 24.96 -10.80
CA MET A 1 3.98 24.54 -9.39
C MET A 1 3.30 25.56 -8.49
N HIS A 2 2.61 25.11 -7.44
CA HIS A 2 1.99 26.02 -6.49
C HIS A 2 3.07 26.55 -5.51
N PRO A 3 3.01 27.81 -5.03
CA PRO A 3 4.04 28.36 -4.14
C PRO A 3 4.24 27.60 -2.82
N SER A 4 3.25 26.81 -2.39
CA SER A 4 3.33 25.97 -1.19
C SER A 4 3.96 24.59 -1.43
N ASP A 5 4.34 24.29 -2.66
CA ASP A 5 4.87 22.99 -3.03
C ASP A 5 6.39 22.95 -2.72
N ASN A 6 6.76 22.23 -1.66
CA ASN A 6 8.13 22.07 -1.20
C ASN A 6 8.41 20.57 -0.96
N PRO A 7 9.50 20.00 -1.49
CA PRO A 7 9.86 18.58 -1.30
C PRO A 7 10.02 18.16 0.18
N GLY A 8 10.33 19.11 1.08
CA GLY A 8 10.43 18.85 2.52
C GLY A 8 9.08 18.72 3.26
N VAL A 9 7.95 18.94 2.59
CA VAL A 9 6.62 18.78 3.20
C VAL A 9 6.27 17.31 3.26
N MET A 10 6.04 16.78 4.46
CA MET A 10 5.60 15.39 4.62
C MET A 10 4.15 15.21 4.16
N LEU A 11 3.90 14.22 3.29
CA LEU A 11 2.53 13.85 2.88
C LEU A 11 1.73 13.22 4.02
N VAL A 12 2.42 12.47 4.88
CA VAL A 12 1.84 11.71 5.98
C VAL A 12 2.75 11.88 7.20
N GLN A 13 2.17 12.01 8.39
CA GLN A 13 2.93 12.22 9.65
C GLN A 13 3.73 11.00 10.10
N VAL A 14 3.27 9.79 9.74
CA VAL A 14 3.90 8.52 10.11
C VAL A 14 4.50 7.91 8.86
N LEU A 15 5.79 7.60 8.93
CA LEU A 15 6.51 6.92 7.86
C LEU A 15 5.97 5.49 7.69
N PHE A 16 5.88 5.05 6.44
CA PHE A 16 5.54 3.67 6.16
C PHE A 16 6.74 2.76 6.39
N ASP A 17 6.63 1.87 7.36
CA ASP A 17 7.66 0.90 7.77
C ASP A 17 7.38 -0.53 7.29
N GLY A 18 6.42 -0.69 6.38
CA GLY A 18 5.94 -1.99 5.91
C GLY A 18 4.64 -2.43 6.59
N THR A 19 4.25 -1.80 7.70
CA THR A 19 2.98 -2.05 8.38
C THR A 19 1.94 -0.98 8.08
N GLY A 20 0.66 -1.37 8.04
CA GLY A 20 -0.43 -0.40 7.87
C GLY A 20 -0.53 0.24 6.48
N TYR A 21 -0.07 -0.44 5.43
CA TYR A 21 -0.03 0.07 4.04
C TYR A 21 -1.30 0.81 3.61
N ARG A 22 -2.50 0.26 3.85
CA ARG A 22 -3.77 0.91 3.48
C ARG A 22 -3.98 2.27 4.13
N SER A 23 -3.56 2.44 5.39
CA SER A 23 -3.70 3.71 6.11
C SER A 23 -2.74 4.76 5.53
N TRP A 24 -1.47 4.38 5.33
CA TRP A 24 -0.48 5.22 4.69
C TRP A 24 -0.89 5.60 3.26
N ARG A 25 -1.27 4.60 2.44
CA ARG A 25 -1.78 4.77 1.07
C ARG A 25 -2.92 5.77 1.02
N ARG A 26 -3.91 5.65 1.91
CA ARG A 26 -5.04 6.58 2.00
C ARG A 26 -4.59 8.00 2.42
N GLY A 27 -3.56 8.11 3.25
CA GLY A 27 -2.92 9.37 3.60
C GLY A 27 -2.30 10.05 2.38
N VAL A 28 -1.42 9.34 1.66
CA VAL A 28 -0.76 9.81 0.44
C VAL A 28 -1.78 10.23 -0.62
N LEU A 29 -2.76 9.38 -0.93
CA LEU A 29 -3.80 9.67 -1.92
C LEU A 29 -4.54 10.97 -1.60
N ARG A 30 -4.92 11.21 -0.33
CA ARG A 30 -5.59 12.44 0.08
C ARG A 30 -4.70 13.66 -0.01
N ALA A 31 -3.44 13.55 0.42
CA ALA A 31 -2.49 14.65 0.36
C ALA A 31 -2.21 15.09 -1.09
N LEU A 32 -2.02 14.12 -2.01
CA LEU A 32 -1.83 14.39 -3.42
C LEU A 32 -3.10 14.93 -4.09
N LEU A 33 -4.29 14.45 -3.71
CA LEU A 33 -5.56 14.98 -4.20
C LEU A 33 -5.72 16.46 -3.86
N VAL A 34 -5.49 16.85 -2.61
CA VAL A 34 -5.58 18.26 -2.16
C VAL A 34 -4.57 19.16 -2.88
N LYS A 35 -3.42 18.61 -3.27
CA LYS A 35 -2.36 19.32 -4.02
C LYS A 35 -2.56 19.32 -5.54
N ASN A 36 -3.63 18.68 -6.03
CA ASN A 36 -3.89 18.44 -7.45
C ASN A 36 -2.70 17.75 -8.15
N LYS A 37 -2.19 16.67 -7.53
CA LYS A 37 -1.05 15.87 -8.00
C LYS A 37 -1.35 14.38 -8.14
N LEU A 38 -2.57 13.96 -7.84
CA LEU A 38 -2.99 12.55 -7.95
C LEU A 38 -2.76 11.98 -9.36
N GLY A 39 -2.89 12.82 -10.38
CA GLY A 39 -2.66 12.47 -11.78
C GLY A 39 -1.28 11.89 -12.10
N PHE A 40 -0.26 12.20 -11.29
CA PHE A 40 1.11 11.73 -11.50
C PHE A 40 1.30 10.27 -11.09
N ILE A 41 0.52 9.77 -10.13
CA ILE A 41 0.66 8.38 -9.64
C ILE A 41 -0.35 7.41 -10.27
N ASN A 42 -1.49 7.90 -10.78
CA ASN A 42 -2.48 7.08 -11.46
C ASN A 42 -2.33 7.07 -13.00
N GLY A 43 -1.40 7.86 -13.55
CA GLY A 43 -1.11 7.94 -14.98
C GLY A 43 -2.05 8.83 -15.80
N GLU A 44 -2.97 9.58 -15.16
CA GLU A 44 -3.78 10.58 -15.87
C GLU A 44 -2.93 11.73 -16.40
N CYS A 45 -1.86 12.12 -15.68
CA CYS A 45 -0.90 13.13 -16.11
C CYS A 45 0.24 12.49 -16.90
N LYS A 46 0.01 12.27 -18.20
CA LYS A 46 0.99 11.60 -19.08
C LYS A 46 2.25 12.45 -19.30
N LYS A 47 3.40 11.77 -19.30
CA LYS A 47 4.69 12.36 -19.66
C LYS A 47 4.64 12.95 -21.08
N PRO A 48 4.87 14.26 -21.25
CA PRO A 48 4.94 14.90 -22.56
C PRO A 48 6.15 14.45 -23.36
N ASP A 49 6.13 14.61 -24.68
CA ASP A 49 7.34 14.49 -25.51
C ASP A 49 8.36 15.56 -25.12
N LEU A 50 9.65 15.19 -25.13
CA LEU A 50 10.80 16.05 -24.83
C LEU A 50 10.82 17.37 -25.61
N LYS A 51 10.20 17.38 -26.79
CA LYS A 51 10.14 18.55 -27.68
C LYS A 51 9.14 19.61 -27.21
N PHE A 52 8.22 19.28 -26.31
CA PHE A 52 7.23 20.23 -25.82
C PHE A 52 7.79 21.08 -24.68
N SER A 53 7.45 22.37 -24.69
CA SER A 53 7.82 23.33 -23.64
C SER A 53 7.33 22.93 -22.25
N MET A 54 6.28 22.12 -22.17
CA MET A 54 5.72 21.61 -20.92
C MET A 54 6.51 20.45 -20.30
N TYR A 55 7.43 19.80 -21.04
CA TYR A 55 8.20 18.66 -20.53
C TYR A 55 8.89 18.98 -19.21
N ARG A 56 9.68 20.07 -19.17
CA ARG A 56 10.42 20.46 -17.95
C ARG A 56 9.52 20.81 -16.76
N LEU A 57 8.30 21.27 -17.02
CA LEU A 57 7.34 21.57 -15.96
C LEU A 57 6.72 20.30 -15.40
N TRP A 58 6.42 19.34 -16.28
CA TRP A 58 5.95 18.02 -15.90
C TRP A 58 7.02 17.29 -15.09
N ASP A 59 8.26 17.25 -15.60
CA ASP A 59 9.43 16.58 -15.00
C ASP A 59 9.66 17.04 -13.56
N ARG A 60 9.68 18.35 -13.32
CA ARG A 60 9.77 18.91 -11.97
C ARG A 60 8.62 18.50 -11.06
N CYS A 61 7.39 18.44 -11.59
CA CYS A 61 6.24 18.05 -10.78
C CYS A 61 6.28 16.57 -10.43
N ASP A 62 6.74 15.74 -11.36
CA ASP A 62 6.95 14.32 -11.15
C ASP A 62 8.02 14.07 -10.09
N ASP A 63 9.21 14.66 -10.24
CA ASP A 63 10.31 14.61 -9.25
C ASP A 63 9.86 14.99 -7.84
N MET A 64 8.99 16.00 -7.74
CA MET A 64 8.44 16.45 -6.47
C MET A 64 7.50 15.42 -5.84
N VAL A 65 6.63 14.79 -6.65
CA VAL A 65 5.73 13.74 -6.17
C VAL A 65 6.55 12.51 -5.76
N THR A 66 7.55 12.12 -6.56
CA THR A 66 8.51 11.06 -6.25
C THR A 66 9.21 11.32 -4.92
N SER A 67 9.77 12.52 -4.75
CA SER A 67 10.42 12.94 -3.49
C SER A 67 9.49 12.86 -2.29
N TRP A 68 8.25 13.32 -2.44
CA TRP A 68 7.25 13.26 -1.37
C TRP A 68 6.87 11.83 -0.98
N ILE A 69 6.77 10.92 -1.95
CA ILE A 69 6.52 9.50 -1.67
C ILE A 69 7.71 8.92 -0.94
N LEU A 70 8.93 9.08 -1.47
CA LEU A 70 10.17 8.57 -0.84
C LEU A 70 10.33 9.08 0.59
N ASN A 71 10.10 10.37 0.83
CA ASN A 71 10.17 10.99 2.15
C ASN A 71 9.09 10.50 3.12
N SER A 72 8.08 9.79 2.64
CA SER A 72 7.02 9.19 3.47
C SER A 72 7.26 7.71 3.79
N LEU A 73 8.39 7.15 3.36
CA LEU A 73 8.80 5.77 3.59
C LEU A 73 9.87 5.71 4.69
N ALA A 74 9.90 4.62 5.45
CA ALA A 74 11.05 4.28 6.27
C ALA A 74 12.26 4.01 5.37
N LYS A 75 13.46 4.32 5.87
CA LYS A 75 14.70 4.28 5.10
C LYS A 75 14.90 2.95 4.36
N GLU A 76 14.69 1.82 5.03
CA GLU A 76 14.87 0.48 4.44
C GLU A 76 13.97 0.24 3.22
N ILE A 77 12.77 0.82 3.21
CA ILE A 77 11.84 0.72 2.08
C ILE A 77 12.25 1.71 0.99
N ALA A 78 12.59 2.94 1.36
CA ALA A 78 13.03 3.98 0.44
C ALA A 78 14.26 3.54 -0.37
N ASP A 79 15.29 3.01 0.30
CA ASP A 79 16.52 2.51 -0.32
C ASP A 79 16.22 1.42 -1.37
N GLY A 80 15.16 0.62 -1.17
CA GLY A 80 14.73 -0.43 -2.09
C GLY A 80 13.97 0.04 -3.32
N VAL A 81 13.59 1.32 -3.41
CA VAL A 81 12.82 1.92 -4.53
C VAL A 81 13.38 3.26 -5.00
N GLU A 82 14.53 3.71 -4.47
CA GLU A 82 15.14 5.03 -4.73
C GLU A 82 15.47 5.26 -6.21
N TYR A 83 15.82 4.21 -6.95
CA TYR A 83 16.24 4.29 -8.36
C TYR A 83 15.08 4.28 -9.37
N ILE A 84 13.83 4.32 -8.91
CA ILE A 84 12.68 4.36 -9.81
C ILE A 84 12.53 5.78 -10.39
N ASN A 85 12.30 5.85 -11.71
CA ASN A 85 12.51 7.07 -12.48
C ASN A 85 11.33 8.04 -12.46
N ASP A 86 10.13 7.57 -12.16
CA ASP A 86 8.94 8.42 -12.14
C ASP A 86 7.92 8.01 -11.06
N ALA A 87 7.03 8.95 -10.73
CA ALA A 87 6.10 8.79 -9.63
C ALA A 87 5.09 7.65 -9.87
N VAL A 88 4.71 7.39 -11.12
CA VAL A 88 3.74 6.33 -11.46
C VAL A 88 4.35 4.94 -11.32
N GLU A 89 5.59 4.75 -11.77
CA GLU A 89 6.35 3.51 -11.60
C GLU A 89 6.61 3.26 -10.12
N LEU A 90 7.02 4.29 -9.36
CA LEU A 90 7.26 4.18 -7.92
C LEU A 90 5.99 3.76 -7.18
N TRP A 91 4.86 4.40 -7.51
CA TRP A 91 3.59 4.07 -6.89
C TRP A 91 3.15 2.63 -7.18
N LYS A 92 3.32 2.16 -8.42
CA LYS A 92 2.98 0.79 -8.81
C LYS A 92 3.82 -0.24 -8.09
N GLU A 93 5.13 -0.04 -8.00
CA GLU A 93 6.02 -0.96 -7.26
C GLU A 93 5.58 -1.08 -5.78
N LEU A 94 5.20 0.02 -5.16
CA LEU A 94 4.68 0.03 -3.78
C LEU A 94 3.32 -0.66 -3.67
N GLU A 95 2.41 -0.47 -4.64
CA GLU A 95 1.14 -1.19 -4.70
C GLU A 95 1.35 -2.70 -4.89
N ASP A 96 2.20 -3.11 -5.82
CA ASP A 96 2.46 -4.53 -6.09
C ASP A 96 3.11 -5.22 -4.89
N ARG A 97 4.09 -4.58 -4.24
CA ARG A 97 4.80 -5.17 -3.10
C ARG A 97 3.93 -5.22 -1.84
N TYR A 98 3.23 -4.13 -1.50
CA TYR A 98 2.62 -3.98 -0.16
C TYR A 98 1.10 -4.10 -0.14
N ASP A 99 0.40 -3.96 -1.27
CA ASP A 99 -1.01 -4.33 -1.33
C ASP A 99 -1.17 -5.87 -1.28
N GLN A 100 -0.30 -6.60 -1.98
CA GLN A 100 -0.30 -8.07 -2.01
C GLN A 100 0.17 -8.71 -0.70
N THR A 101 1.06 -8.07 0.05
CA THR A 101 1.53 -8.58 1.36
C THR A 101 0.36 -8.78 2.34
N ASN A 102 -0.73 -8.01 2.24
CA ASN A 102 -1.94 -8.29 3.02
C ASN A 102 -2.66 -9.56 2.58
N CYS A 103 -2.69 -9.88 1.27
CA CYS A 103 -3.28 -11.13 0.78
C CYS A 103 -2.45 -12.34 1.22
N ALA A 104 -1.13 -12.26 1.11
CA ALA A 104 -0.22 -13.31 1.60
C ALA A 104 -0.33 -13.48 3.12
N LYS A 105 -0.39 -12.38 3.88
CA LYS A 105 -0.56 -12.40 5.34
C LYS A 105 -1.94 -12.91 5.76
N LEU A 106 -3.00 -12.52 5.04
CA LEU A 106 -4.36 -13.02 5.24
C LEU A 106 -4.42 -14.53 4.97
N TYR A 107 -3.82 -15.00 3.88
CA TYR A 107 -3.71 -16.42 3.57
C TYR A 107 -2.91 -17.17 4.65
N GLN A 108 -1.77 -16.62 5.08
CA GLN A 108 -0.94 -17.21 6.12
C GLN A 108 -1.72 -17.33 7.44
N ILE A 109 -2.44 -16.30 7.87
CA ILE A 109 -3.28 -16.34 9.08
C ILE A 109 -4.42 -17.33 8.92
N GLN A 110 -5.09 -17.37 7.76
CA GLN A 110 -6.14 -18.36 7.48
C GLN A 110 -5.59 -19.79 7.53
N LYS A 111 -4.40 -20.02 6.98
CA LYS A 111 -3.72 -21.31 7.04
C LYS A 111 -3.35 -21.67 8.48
N GLU A 112 -2.79 -20.75 9.24
CA GLU A 112 -2.45 -20.99 10.66
C GLU A 112 -3.68 -21.30 11.51
N ILE A 113 -4.83 -20.68 11.24
CA ILE A 113 -6.11 -21.02 11.88
C ILE A 113 -6.58 -22.42 11.47
N ASN A 114 -6.52 -22.76 10.18
CA ASN A 114 -6.94 -24.06 9.67
C ASN A 114 -6.06 -25.20 10.19
N ASP A 115 -4.76 -24.96 10.32
CA ASP A 115 -3.77 -25.92 10.80
C ASP A 115 -3.72 -25.96 12.35
N LEU A 116 -4.44 -25.05 13.04
CA LEU A 116 -4.41 -24.94 14.49
C LEU A 116 -5.13 -26.12 15.16
N SER A 117 -4.34 -27.02 15.76
CA SER A 117 -4.82 -28.11 16.61
C SER A 117 -4.27 -27.97 18.03
N GLN A 118 -5.01 -28.49 19.02
CA GLN A 118 -4.59 -28.44 20.42
C GLN A 118 -3.36 -29.33 20.68
N GLY A 119 -3.24 -30.50 20.06
CA GLY A 119 -2.10 -31.40 20.30
C GLY A 119 -1.78 -31.58 21.80
N ASN A 120 -0.53 -31.29 22.19
CA ASN A 120 -0.04 -31.40 23.56
C ASN A 120 -0.03 -30.06 24.35
N ILE A 121 -0.54 -28.96 23.77
CA ILE A 121 -0.63 -27.68 24.50
C ILE A 121 -1.87 -27.64 25.40
N ASP A 122 -1.74 -26.94 26.53
CA ASP A 122 -2.85 -26.77 27.45
C ASP A 122 -3.96 -25.90 26.82
N ILE A 123 -5.17 -26.04 27.34
CA ILE A 123 -6.38 -25.40 26.82
C ILE A 123 -6.24 -23.87 26.81
N THR A 124 -5.59 -23.29 27.82
CA THR A 124 -5.40 -21.85 27.94
C THR A 124 -4.43 -21.33 26.88
N ALA A 125 -3.32 -22.02 26.66
CA ALA A 125 -2.36 -21.67 25.62
C ALA A 125 -2.96 -21.81 24.21
N TYR A 126 -3.71 -22.89 23.97
CA TYR A 126 -4.43 -23.09 22.71
C TYR A 126 -5.43 -21.96 22.44
N TYR A 127 -6.30 -21.68 23.41
CA TYR A 127 -7.32 -20.63 23.27
C TYR A 127 -6.70 -19.25 23.06
N THR A 128 -5.62 -18.94 23.78
CA THR A 128 -4.90 -17.67 23.63
C THR A 128 -4.31 -17.52 22.22
N LYS A 129 -3.70 -18.59 21.68
CA LYS A 129 -3.16 -18.59 20.31
C LYS A 129 -4.27 -18.43 19.26
N MET A 130 -5.37 -19.15 19.43
CA MET A 130 -6.54 -19.05 18.57
C MET A 130 -7.12 -17.63 18.57
N LYS A 131 -7.33 -17.05 19.76
CA LYS A 131 -7.89 -15.71 19.92
C LYS A 131 -7.01 -14.64 19.27
N LYS A 132 -5.69 -14.73 19.45
CA LYS A 132 -4.73 -13.83 18.80
C LYS A 132 -4.82 -13.87 17.28
N LEU A 133 -4.87 -15.06 16.68
CA LEU A 133 -4.99 -15.22 15.23
C LEU A 133 -6.32 -14.67 14.70
N TRP A 134 -7.41 -14.88 15.43
CA TRP A 134 -8.73 -14.34 15.07
C TRP A 134 -8.79 -12.82 15.18
N GLU A 135 -8.18 -12.23 16.20
CA GLU A 135 -8.06 -10.77 16.32
C GLU A 135 -7.24 -10.21 15.16
N GLU A 136 -6.09 -10.82 14.83
CA GLU A 136 -5.27 -10.41 13.70
C GLU A 136 -6.03 -10.52 12.36
N LEU A 137 -6.75 -11.63 12.13
CA LEU A 137 -7.62 -11.81 10.97
C LEU A 137 -8.72 -10.74 10.91
N SER A 138 -9.35 -10.42 12.04
CA SER A 138 -10.42 -9.41 12.11
C SER A 138 -9.92 -8.02 11.73
N THR A 139 -8.69 -7.67 12.11
CA THR A 139 -8.09 -6.38 11.75
C THR A 139 -7.77 -6.27 10.27
N LEU A 140 -7.50 -7.39 9.60
CA LEU A 140 -7.27 -7.48 8.17
C LEU A 140 -8.59 -7.54 7.39
N SER A 141 -9.61 -8.25 7.90
CA SER A 141 -10.90 -8.48 7.23
C SER A 141 -11.86 -7.28 7.31
N VAL A 142 -11.91 -6.57 8.44
CA VAL A 142 -12.67 -5.31 8.57
C VAL A 142 -12.08 -4.22 7.66
N LYS A 143 -10.78 -4.32 7.34
CA LYS A 143 -10.09 -3.40 6.43
C LYS A 143 -10.10 -3.87 4.96
N SER A 144 -10.59 -5.08 4.67
CA SER A 144 -10.68 -5.66 3.32
C SER A 144 -12.08 -5.53 2.69
N GLN A 145 -13.03 -4.81 3.29
CA GLN A 145 -14.24 -4.34 2.59
C GLN A 145 -13.89 -3.20 1.62
N CYS A 146 -13.05 -3.49 0.63
CA CYS A 146 -13.01 -2.76 -0.62
C CYS A 146 -13.61 -3.69 -1.67
N GLY A 147 -14.55 -3.20 -2.47
CA GLY A 147 -15.14 -3.93 -3.60
C GLY A 147 -14.15 -4.10 -4.75
N CYS A 148 -13.00 -4.72 -4.49
CA CYS A 148 -12.11 -5.16 -5.56
C CYS A 148 -12.62 -6.50 -6.08
N HIS A 149 -13.08 -6.49 -7.33
CA HIS A 149 -13.20 -7.68 -8.16
C HIS A 149 -11.77 -8.14 -8.50
N CYS A 150 -11.13 -8.82 -7.55
CA CYS A 150 -9.86 -9.47 -7.80
C CYS A 150 -10.15 -10.75 -8.60
N THR A 151 -9.60 -10.83 -9.82
CA THR A 151 -9.51 -12.04 -10.65
C THR A 151 -8.42 -13.01 -10.15
N CYS A 152 -8.06 -12.98 -8.86
CA CYS A 152 -7.34 -14.09 -8.26
C CYS A 152 -8.34 -15.25 -8.12
N GLY A 153 -8.15 -16.31 -8.90
CA GLY A 153 -9.10 -17.41 -9.12
C GLY A 153 -9.49 -18.25 -7.89
N ALA A 154 -10.13 -17.64 -6.89
CA ALA A 154 -10.63 -18.28 -5.69
C ALA A 154 -12.04 -17.77 -5.35
N LYS A 155 -12.94 -17.76 -6.35
CA LYS A 155 -14.39 -17.70 -6.11
C LYS A 155 -15.12 -18.66 -7.02
N GLU A 156 -15.16 -19.92 -6.62
CA GLU A 156 -16.32 -20.77 -6.92
C GLU A 156 -16.80 -21.40 -5.61
N ASN A 157 -17.83 -20.76 -5.05
CA ASN A 157 -18.99 -21.31 -4.37
C ASN A 157 -18.79 -22.59 -3.53
N ILE A 158 -18.58 -22.41 -2.22
CA ILE A 158 -19.07 -23.39 -1.24
C ILE A 158 -20.48 -22.95 -0.86
N HIS A 159 -21.47 -23.39 -1.64
CA HIS A 159 -22.84 -23.47 -1.16
C HIS A 159 -22.94 -24.71 -0.27
N LYS A 160 -23.42 -24.47 0.96
CA LYS A 160 -23.77 -25.50 1.94
C LYS A 160 -24.76 -26.52 1.35
N ALA A 161 -24.51 -27.80 1.62
CA ALA A 161 -25.51 -28.82 1.84
C ALA A 161 -25.08 -29.62 3.08
#